data_AF-A0A3N5W3Q2-F1
#
_entry.id   AF-A0A3N5W3Q2-F1
#
_cell.length_a   1.000
_cell.length_b   1.000
_cell.length_c   1.000
_cell.angle_alpha   90.00
_cell.angle_beta   90.00
_cell.angle_gamma   90.00
#
_symmetry.space_group_name_H-M   'P 1'
#
loop_
_entity.id
_entity.type
_entity.pdbx_description
1 polymer ?
#
loop_
_entity_poly.entity_id
_entity_poly.type
_entity_poly.pdbx_seq_one_letter_code
_entity_poly.pdbx_strand_id
1 'polypeptide(L)'
;MKMTFEVQRLALESQLRIQLRRHSYQDMLCKLIEEAIREGVFRPVNPLLATRTILALLTPAVYTTRPTGTPEQMMAEALDIFYHGVIIP
;
A
#
# COMPACT_ATOMS: atom_id res chain seq x y z
N MET A 1 -9.61 -1.30 -1.35
CA MET A 1 -10.04 -1.58 0.04
C MET A 1 -11.43 -1.00 0.27
N LYS A 2 -12.30 -1.73 0.96
CA LYS A 2 -13.63 -1.23 1.36
C LYS A 2 -13.46 -0.08 2.37
N MET A 3 -14.34 0.91 2.37
CA MET A 3 -14.32 1.96 3.41
C MET A 3 -14.64 1.35 4.77
N THR A 4 -14.01 1.86 5.83
CA THR A 4 -14.35 1.49 7.20
C THR A 4 -15.76 1.97 7.54
N PHE A 5 -16.40 1.32 8.52
CA PHE A 5 -17.75 1.67 8.96
C PHE A 5 -17.87 3.14 9.37
N GLU A 6 -16.86 3.69 10.04
CA GLU A 6 -16.87 5.11 10.43
C GLU A 6 -16.90 6.06 9.24
N VAL A 7 -16.19 5.74 8.16
CA VAL A 7 -16.20 6.56 6.94
C VAL A 7 -17.55 6.47 6.23
N GLN A 8 -18.22 5.31 6.26
CA GLN A 8 -19.54 5.13 5.66
C GLN A 8 -20.64 5.95 6.34
N ARG A 9 -20.42 6.40 7.58
CA ARG A 9 -21.35 7.24 8.33
C ARG A 9 -21.21 8.74 8.02
N LEU A 10 -20.15 9.14 7.30
CA LEU A 10 -19.95 10.53 6.90
C LEU A 10 -20.92 10.92 5.77
N ALA A 11 -21.16 12.21 5.59
CA ALA A 11 -21.89 12.72 4.43
C ALA A 11 -21.22 12.26 3.11
N LEU A 12 -22.02 12.01 2.08
CA LEU A 12 -21.56 11.49 0.78
C LEU A 12 -20.39 12.31 0.20
N GLU A 13 -20.47 13.64 0.29
CA GLU A 13 -19.40 14.53 -0.17
C GLU A 13 -18.07 14.25 0.54
N SER A 14 -18.10 14.03 1.86
CA SER A 14 -16.89 13.70 2.62
C SER A 14 -16.33 12.33 2.24
N GLN A 15 -17.20 11.34 1.96
CA GLN A 15 -16.76 10.03 1.46
C GLN A 15 -16.06 10.17 0.10
N LEU A 16 -16.63 10.95 -0.82
CA LEU A 16 -16.05 11.21 -2.14
C LEU A 16 -14.68 11.89 -2.03
N ARG A 17 -14.55 12.92 -1.17
CA ARG A 17 -13.25 13.58 -0.94
C ARG A 17 -12.20 12.62 -0.39
N ILE A 18 -12.59 11.73 0.53
CA ILE A 18 -11.67 10.71 1.09
C ILE A 18 -11.23 9.73 0.00
N GLN A 19 -12.16 9.24 -0.83
CA GLN A 19 -11.83 8.31 -1.90
C GLN A 19 -10.93 8.95 -2.96
N LEU A 20 -11.19 10.19 -3.35
CA LEU A 20 -10.33 10.92 -4.27
C LEU A 20 -8.88 10.97 -3.78
N ARG A 21 -8.68 11.34 -2.50
CA ARG A 21 -7.34 11.38 -1.89
C ARG A 21 -6.68 10.00 -1.83
N ARG A 22 -7.46 8.95 -1.50
CA ARG A 22 -6.96 7.56 -1.48
C ARG A 22 -6.50 7.12 -2.88
N HIS A 23 -7.26 7.46 -3.92
CA HIS A 23 -6.86 7.16 -5.30
C HIS A 23 -5.60 7.92 -5.69
N SER A 24 -5.52 9.23 -5.40
CA SER A 24 -4.30 10.00 -5.71
C SER A 24 -3.05 9.46 -5.03
N TYR A 25 -3.18 8.97 -3.78
CA TYR A 25 -2.07 8.30 -3.08
C TYR A 25 -1.67 6.97 -3.76
N GLN A 26 -2.65 6.17 -4.17
CA GLN A 26 -2.39 4.94 -4.94
C GLN A 26 -1.75 5.22 -6.29
N ASP A 27 -2.21 6.25 -7.01
CA ASP A 27 -1.66 6.62 -8.31
C ASP A 27 -0.19 7.07 -8.19
N MET A 28 0.15 7.79 -7.11
CA MET A 28 1.52 8.17 -6.82
C MET A 28 2.43 6.95 -6.63
N LEU A 29 2.01 6.00 -5.79
CA LEU A 29 2.76 4.75 -5.56
C LEU A 29 2.87 3.90 -6.83
N CYS A 30 1.80 3.83 -7.62
CA CYS A 30 1.77 3.10 -8.88
C CYS A 30 2.82 3.65 -9.85
N LYS A 31 2.93 4.98 -9.98
CA LYS A 31 3.94 5.64 -10.81
C LYS A 31 5.37 5.33 -10.37
N LEU A 32 5.62 5.29 -9.06
CA LEU A 32 6.95 4.93 -8.53
C LEU A 32 7.32 3.48 -8.87
N ILE A 33 6.36 2.55 -8.79
CA ILE A 33 6.58 1.16 -9.19
C ILE A 33 6.80 1.05 -10.70
N GLU A 34 6.04 1.79 -11.51
CA GLU A 34 6.24 1.86 -12.97
C GLU A 34 7.64 2.36 -13.35
N GLU A 35 8.15 3.36 -12.64
CA GLU A 35 9.49 3.89 -12.83
C GLU A 35 10.56 2.87 -12.44
N ALA A 36 10.44 2.24 -11.26
CA ALA A 36 11.36 1.20 -10.83
C ALA A 36 11.40 -0.02 -11.78
N ILE A 37 10.27 -0.38 -12.39
CA ILE A 37 10.22 -1.42 -13.42
C ILE A 37 10.95 -0.97 -14.69
N ARG A 38 10.75 0.28 -15.10
CA ARG A 38 11.39 0.85 -16.29
C ARG A 38 12.90 0.94 -16.15
N GLU A 39 13.38 1.23 -14.94
CA GLU A 39 14.80 1.28 -14.59
C GLU A 39 15.41 -0.12 -14.40
N GLY A 40 14.59 -1.18 -14.44
CA GLY A 40 15.05 -2.56 -14.22
C GLY A 40 15.38 -2.88 -12.76
N VAL A 41 14.96 -2.04 -11.81
CA VAL A 41 15.12 -2.30 -10.37
C VAL A 41 14.10 -3.34 -9.92
N PHE A 42 12.86 -3.23 -10.39
CA PHE A 42 11.79 -4.18 -10.12
C PHE A 42 11.48 -5.07 -11.33
N ARG A 43 11.07 -6.30 -11.05
CA ARG A 43 10.59 -7.26 -12.05
C ARG A 43 9.33 -6.71 -12.77
N PRO A 44 9.05 -7.11 -14.03
CA PRO A 44 7.92 -6.59 -14.80
C PRO A 44 6.57 -7.17 -14.33
N VAL A 45 6.08 -6.70 -13.18
CA VAL A 45 4.74 -7.01 -12.63
C VAL A 45 3.70 -5.96 -13.03
N ASN A 46 2.43 -6.27 -12.79
CA ASN A 46 1.36 -5.27 -12.85
C ASN A 46 1.55 -4.22 -11.72
N PRO A 47 1.83 -2.94 -12.05
CA PRO A 47 2.17 -1.92 -11.04
C PRO A 47 1.01 -1.59 -10.10
N LEU A 48 -0.22 -1.58 -10.63
CA LEU A 48 -1.43 -1.35 -9.84
C LEU A 48 -1.67 -2.48 -8.84
N LEU A 49 -1.44 -3.73 -9.25
CA LEU A 49 -1.53 -4.87 -8.35
C LEU A 49 -0.45 -4.80 -7.27
N ALA A 50 0.80 -4.51 -7.65
CA ALA A 50 1.90 -4.37 -6.70
C ALA A 50 1.61 -3.27 -5.65
N THR A 51 1.08 -2.13 -6.08
CA THR A 51 0.63 -1.03 -5.20
C THR A 51 -0.47 -1.48 -4.23
N ARG A 52 -1.47 -2.22 -4.71
CA ARG A 52 -2.53 -2.74 -3.86
C ARG A 52 -2.00 -3.76 -2.84
N THR A 53 -1.05 -4.59 -3.26
CA THR A 53 -0.42 -5.60 -2.41
C THR A 53 0.39 -4.96 -1.29
N ILE A 54 1.25 -3.98 -1.57
CA ILE A 54 2.04 -3.32 -0.51
C ILE A 54 1.14 -2.60 0.50
N LEU A 55 0.07 -1.92 0.05
CA LEU A 55 -0.88 -1.27 0.95
C LEU A 55 -1.67 -2.28 1.81
N ALA A 56 -2.04 -3.41 1.23
CA ALA A 56 -2.71 -4.50 1.91
C ALA A 56 -1.79 -5.24 2.89
N LEU A 57 -0.48 -5.23 2.66
CA LEU A 57 0.54 -5.81 3.54
C LEU A 57 0.85 -4.88 4.72
N LEU A 58 1.14 -3.60 4.46
CA LEU A 58 1.59 -2.65 5.47
C LEU A 58 0.53 -2.37 6.53
N THR A 59 -0.73 -2.22 6.14
CA THR A 59 -1.82 -1.85 7.06
C THR A 59 -1.96 -2.85 8.23
N PRO A 60 -2.16 -4.16 8.00
CA PRO A 60 -2.25 -5.13 9.08
C PRO A 60 -0.90 -5.46 9.72
N ALA A 61 0.23 -5.27 9.03
CA ALA A 61 1.55 -5.47 9.64
C ALA A 61 1.79 -4.46 10.76
N VAL A 62 1.47 -3.19 10.53
CA VAL A 62 1.69 -2.09 11.48
C VAL A 62 0.54 -1.97 12.50
N TYR A 63 -0.70 -2.11 12.04
CA TYR A 63 -1.90 -1.92 12.86
C TYR A 63 -2.64 -3.24 13.06
N THR A 64 -2.09 -4.08 13.94
CA THR A 64 -2.67 -5.37 14.33
C THR A 64 -3.14 -5.37 15.78
N THR A 65 -4.07 -6.26 16.11
CA THR A 65 -4.58 -6.45 17.48
C THR A 65 -3.59 -7.18 18.40
N ARG A 66 -2.59 -7.86 17.84
CA ARG A 66 -1.55 -8.58 18.60
C ARG A 66 -0.16 -8.26 18.05
N PRO A 67 0.43 -7.11 18.41
CA PRO A 67 1.76 -6.73 17.93
C PRO A 67 2.83 -7.66 18.53
N THR A 68 3.82 -8.02 17.71
CA THR A 68 5.00 -8.78 18.12
C THR A 68 6.27 -7.94 18.16
N GLY A 69 6.18 -6.68 17.71
CA GLY A 69 7.27 -5.71 17.68
C GLY A 69 6.73 -4.28 17.63
N THR A 70 7.63 -3.31 17.50
CA THR A 70 7.26 -1.90 17.30
C THR A 70 6.68 -1.67 15.90
N PRO A 71 5.85 -0.63 15.70
CA PRO A 71 5.35 -0.25 14.38
C PRO A 71 6.44 -0.15 13.30
N GLU A 72 7.59 0.43 13.68
CA GLU A 72 8.75 0.63 12.79
C GLU A 72 9.39 -0.71 12.40
N GLN A 73 9.56 -1.63 13.36
CA GLN A 73 10.08 -2.98 13.09
C GLN A 73 9.14 -3.76 12.17
N MET A 74 7.84 -3.77 12.47
CA MET A 74 6.85 -4.48 11.65
C MET A 74 6.77 -3.92 10.24
N MET A 75 6.88 -2.59 10.08
CA MET A 75 6.94 -1.94 8.78
C MET A 75 8.20 -2.34 8.00
N ALA A 76 9.35 -2.33 8.67
CA ALA A 76 10.62 -2.70 8.04
C ALA A 76 10.58 -4.16 7.53
N GLU A 77 10.12 -5.10 8.35
CA GLU A 77 9.97 -6.52 7.96
C GLU A 77 8.97 -6.69 6.81
N ALA A 78 7.84 -5.98 6.84
CA ALA A 78 6.86 -6.03 5.76
C ALA A 78 7.42 -5.50 4.43
N LEU A 79 8.17 -4.40 4.47
CA LEU A 79 8.85 -3.87 3.28
C LEU A 79 9.90 -4.84 2.76
N ASP A 80 10.70 -5.44 3.63
CA ASP A 80 11.70 -6.44 3.27
C ASP A 80 11.08 -7.64 2.53
N ILE A 81 9.98 -8.18 3.06
CA ILE A 81 9.21 -9.26 2.41
C ILE A 81 8.71 -8.83 1.02
N PHE A 82 8.17 -7.62 0.92
CA PHE A 82 7.68 -7.10 -0.36
C PHE A 82 8.82 -6.97 -1.37
N TYR A 83 9.95 -6.40 -0.96
CA TYR A 83 11.12 -6.16 -1.79
C TYR A 83 11.75 -7.46 -2.28
N HIS A 84 11.94 -8.46 -1.43
CA HIS A 84 12.38 -9.79 -1.85
C HIS A 84 11.43 -10.43 -2.90
N GLY A 85 10.15 -10.05 -2.89
CA GLY A 85 9.17 -10.51 -3.88
C GLY A 85 9.18 -9.76 -5.22
N VAL A 86 9.78 -8.56 -5.32
CA VAL A 86 9.70 -7.70 -6.53
C VAL A 86 11.04 -7.21 -7.07
N ILE A 87 12.10 -7.20 -6.27
CA ILE A 87 13.44 -6.83 -6.71
C ILE A 87 14.01 -7.93 -7.61
N ILE A 88 14.70 -7.52 -8.67
CA ILE A 88 15.46 -8.44 -9.53
C ILE A 88 16.78 -8.79 -8.80
N PRO A 89 17.11 -10.08 -8.61
CA PRO A 89 18.36 -10.51 -7.99
C PRO A 89 19.60 -10.16 -8.81
#